data_AF-W4SBA4-F1
#
_entry.id   AF-W4SBA4-F1
#
_cell.length_a   1.000
_cell.length_b   1.000
_cell.length_c   1.000
_cell.angle_alpha   90.00
_cell.angle_beta   90.00
_cell.angle_gamma   90.00
#
_symmetry.space_group_name_H-M   'P 1'
#
loop_
_entity.id
_entity.type
_entity.pdbx_description
1 polymer ?
#
loop_
_entity_poly.entity_id
_entity_poly.type
_entity_poly.pdbx_seq_one_letter_code
_entity_poly.pdbx_strand_id
1 'polypeptide(L)'
;MAYCPANIVPGIDFSNDPLLQGRLFSYLDTQLSRLGGPNFHQIPVNAPKCPFANNQRDGHMQMGLPKGRVAYEPSSLQADAPREALRGFPSHATPAEDGAKGRVRAASFADHYSQARMFFRSQTAPEQAHMASALVFELSKVETAHVREAIVGHLRHIDPTLAQRVADGMGMTTLPPAPPAAVAPTDMPLSPALQLIGKMKDTLQGRTVGILIHDGSDAATIKAVRKAAEAAGATVKIVAPKLGGAKLSDGKQLAADGQLAGTPSVVFDAVAVVLSSEAAKALTRESAALDFVSNAWAHLKAIAFDDGAQLLLKAGNVGKDAGVIAAADTKAFITAAKTRQWAREPKVRMLA
;
A
#
# COMPACT_ATOMS: atom_id res chain seq x y z
N MET A 1 -8.60 19.73 -5.16
CA MET A 1 -8.72 19.63 -3.69
C MET A 1 -7.44 20.11 -3.01
N ALA A 2 -7.54 20.64 -1.79
CA ALA A 2 -6.43 21.14 -1.00
C ALA A 2 -6.59 20.72 0.47
N TYR A 3 -5.52 20.20 1.06
CA TYR A 3 -5.47 19.83 2.47
C TYR A 3 -4.38 20.64 3.15
N CYS A 4 -4.53 20.95 4.43
CA CYS A 4 -3.53 21.65 5.22
C CYS A 4 -3.68 21.22 6.69
N PRO A 5 -2.60 20.78 7.38
CA PRO A 5 -2.69 20.41 8.78
C PRO A 5 -3.03 21.60 9.70
N ALA A 6 -2.86 22.84 9.23
CA ALA A 6 -3.28 24.04 9.96
C ALA A 6 -4.81 24.26 9.96
N ASN A 7 -5.56 23.54 9.12
CA ASN A 7 -7.02 23.63 9.06
C ASN A 7 -7.67 22.78 10.18
N ILE A 8 -7.41 23.13 11.43
CA ILE A 8 -8.03 22.54 12.61
C ILE A 8 -9.30 23.30 13.03
N VAL A 9 -10.05 22.73 13.96
CA VAL A 9 -11.29 23.30 14.50
C VAL A 9 -11.18 23.44 16.01
N PRO A 10 -11.98 24.32 16.65
CA PRO A 10 -11.99 24.45 18.10
C PRO A 10 -12.14 23.09 18.80
N GLY A 11 -11.31 22.84 19.81
CA GLY A 11 -11.20 21.55 20.51
C GLY A 11 -9.99 20.71 20.09
N ILE A 12 -9.26 21.12 19.05
CA ILE A 12 -7.96 20.56 18.64
C ILE A 12 -6.94 21.69 18.64
N ASP A 13 -5.69 21.39 19.00
CA ASP A 13 -4.57 22.34 18.92
C ASP A 13 -3.26 21.61 18.56
N PHE A 14 -2.20 22.38 18.32
CA PHE A 14 -0.91 21.89 17.90
C PHE A 14 0.02 21.57 19.08
N SER A 15 0.94 20.63 18.87
CA SER A 15 2.07 20.39 19.77
C SER A 15 3.34 21.09 19.26
N ASN A 16 4.40 21.08 20.06
CA ASN A 16 5.73 21.59 19.71
C ASN A 16 6.55 20.63 18.83
N ASP A 17 5.90 19.71 18.11
CA ASP A 17 6.60 18.85 17.14
C ASP A 17 7.25 19.74 16.05
N PRO A 18 8.60 19.75 15.94
CA PRO A 18 9.31 20.66 15.04
C PRO A 18 9.02 20.38 13.55
N LEU A 19 8.59 19.17 13.19
CA LEU A 19 8.16 18.84 11.84
C LEU A 19 6.74 19.34 11.58
N LEU A 20 5.83 19.19 12.55
CA LEU A 20 4.47 19.73 12.45
C LEU A 20 4.48 21.25 12.26
N GLN A 21 5.26 21.96 13.08
CA GLN A 21 5.34 23.43 13.04
C GLN A 21 5.72 23.97 11.65
N GLY A 22 6.72 23.36 10.98
CA GLY A 22 7.07 23.72 9.60
C GLY A 22 5.96 23.40 8.58
N ARG A 23 5.21 22.32 8.80
CA ARG A 23 4.09 21.92 7.93
C ARG A 23 2.91 22.88 8.03
N LEU A 24 2.69 23.55 9.17
CA LEU A 24 1.60 24.53 9.30
C LEU A 24 1.75 25.69 8.31
N PHE A 25 2.99 26.07 7.99
CA PHE A 25 3.31 27.07 6.98
C PHE A 25 3.20 26.53 5.54
N SER A 26 3.85 25.41 5.27
CA SER A 26 4.11 24.94 3.89
C SER A 26 2.85 24.67 3.06
N TYR A 27 1.80 24.12 3.66
CA TYR A 27 0.63 23.66 2.88
C TYR A 27 -0.20 24.81 2.34
N LEU A 28 -0.28 25.94 3.05
CA LEU A 28 -0.95 27.14 2.54
C LEU A 28 -0.12 27.76 1.40
N ASP A 29 1.18 27.92 1.63
CA ASP A 29 2.12 28.51 0.67
C ASP A 29 2.09 27.80 -0.69
N THR A 30 2.22 26.46 -0.69
CA THR A 30 2.19 25.68 -1.94
C THR A 30 0.86 25.81 -2.70
N GLN A 31 -0.25 26.07 -2.01
CA GLN A 31 -1.57 26.20 -2.65
C GLN A 31 -1.69 27.50 -3.45
N LEU A 32 -0.96 28.55 -3.07
CA LEU A 32 -0.99 29.84 -3.77
C LEU A 32 -0.55 29.70 -5.23
N SER A 33 0.53 28.96 -5.49
CA SER A 33 0.99 28.70 -6.85
C SER A 33 0.22 27.55 -7.51
N ARG A 34 0.04 26.42 -6.80
CA ARG A 34 -0.59 25.21 -7.34
C ARG A 34 -2.06 25.40 -7.74
N LEU A 35 -2.80 26.24 -7.02
CA LEU A 35 -4.22 26.51 -7.25
C LEU A 35 -4.47 27.94 -7.74
N GLY A 36 -3.43 28.64 -8.20
CA GLY A 36 -3.54 29.90 -8.94
C GLY A 36 -3.82 31.15 -8.10
N GLY A 37 -3.93 31.04 -6.77
CA GLY A 37 -4.04 32.22 -5.91
C GLY A 37 -4.67 31.92 -4.54
N PRO A 38 -4.96 32.96 -3.74
CA PRO A 38 -5.46 32.82 -2.37
C PRO A 38 -6.93 32.35 -2.30
N ASN A 39 -7.68 32.44 -3.40
CA ASN A 39 -9.09 32.05 -3.46
C ASN A 39 -9.31 30.55 -3.69
N PHE A 40 -8.28 29.70 -3.53
CA PHE A 40 -8.41 28.26 -3.69
C PHE A 40 -9.46 27.62 -2.77
N HIS A 41 -9.80 28.27 -1.65
CA HIS A 41 -10.84 27.85 -0.72
C HIS A 41 -12.25 27.95 -1.33
N GLN A 42 -12.44 28.71 -2.40
CA GLN A 42 -13.72 28.89 -3.09
C GLN A 42 -13.97 27.83 -4.16
N ILE A 43 -12.97 27.03 -4.52
CA ILE A 43 -13.15 25.88 -5.42
C ILE A 43 -14.18 24.94 -4.76
N PRO A 44 -15.24 24.47 -5.44
CA PRO A 44 -16.37 23.79 -4.80
C PRO A 44 -16.04 22.60 -3.89
N VAL A 45 -14.96 21.86 -4.20
CA VAL A 45 -14.49 20.73 -3.38
C VAL A 45 -13.78 21.16 -2.09
N ASN A 46 -13.25 22.38 -2.04
CA ASN A 46 -12.56 22.95 -0.86
C ASN A 46 -13.48 23.84 -0.02
N ALA A 47 -14.60 24.30 -0.59
CA ALA A 47 -15.49 25.25 0.06
C ALA A 47 -16.11 24.66 1.34
N PRO A 48 -16.07 25.39 2.47
CA PRO A 48 -16.70 24.94 3.70
C PRO A 48 -18.22 24.79 3.50
N LYS A 49 -18.83 23.88 4.26
CA LYS A 49 -20.29 23.68 4.28
C LYS A 49 -20.99 24.43 5.40
N CYS A 50 -20.24 25.11 6.26
CA CYS A 50 -20.74 26.03 7.27
C CYS A 50 -20.61 27.48 6.79
N PRO A 51 -21.32 28.43 7.44
CA PRO A 51 -21.09 29.85 7.20
C PRO A 51 -19.63 30.23 7.42
N PHE A 52 -19.12 31.12 6.57
CA PHE A 52 -17.83 31.77 6.73
C PHE A 52 -18.00 33.23 6.30
N ALA A 53 -17.50 34.15 7.11
CA ALA A 53 -17.51 35.58 6.80
C ALA A 53 -16.25 36.20 7.40
N ASN A 54 -15.55 37.00 6.61
CA ASN A 54 -14.34 37.69 7.01
C ASN A 54 -14.15 38.96 6.16
N ASN A 55 -13.07 39.68 6.41
CA ASN A 55 -12.74 40.93 5.73
C ASN A 55 -11.77 40.76 4.56
N GLN A 56 -11.39 39.53 4.18
CA GLN A 56 -10.54 39.30 3.00
C GLN A 56 -11.33 39.62 1.72
N ARG A 57 -10.66 40.23 0.73
CA ARG A 57 -11.24 40.66 -0.55
C ARG A 57 -10.27 40.32 -1.70
N ASP A 58 -10.78 40.41 -2.92
CA ASP A 58 -10.01 40.31 -4.17
C ASP A 58 -9.23 39.00 -4.29
N GLY A 59 -8.02 39.05 -4.85
CA GLY A 59 -7.23 37.88 -5.22
C GLY A 59 -7.64 37.29 -6.57
N HIS A 60 -6.72 36.56 -7.20
CA HIS A 60 -6.99 35.90 -8.48
C HIS A 60 -8.18 34.94 -8.36
N MET A 61 -9.04 34.92 -9.38
CA MET A 61 -10.27 34.11 -9.45
C MET A 61 -11.17 34.22 -8.20
N GLN A 62 -11.40 35.45 -7.73
CA GLN A 62 -12.44 35.74 -6.73
C GLN A 62 -13.82 35.37 -7.30
N MET A 63 -14.41 34.28 -6.80
CA MET A 63 -15.72 33.75 -7.22
C MET A 63 -16.86 34.26 -6.32
N GLY A 64 -16.57 34.51 -5.04
CA GLY A 64 -17.52 35.12 -4.13
C GLY A 64 -17.73 36.59 -4.47
N LEU A 65 -18.94 37.11 -4.23
CA LEU A 65 -19.23 38.54 -4.31
C LEU A 65 -19.31 39.11 -2.88
N PRO A 66 -18.25 39.75 -2.36
CA PRO A 66 -18.30 40.36 -1.04
C PRO A 66 -19.40 41.45 -1.01
N LYS A 67 -20.26 41.42 0.00
CA LYS A 67 -21.35 42.38 0.18
C LYS A 67 -20.96 43.46 1.19
N GLY A 68 -21.51 44.65 1.01
CA GLY A 68 -21.34 45.77 1.94
C GLY A 68 -20.11 46.64 1.64
N ARG A 69 -19.95 47.72 2.41
CA ARG A 69 -18.91 48.75 2.21
C ARG A 69 -17.70 48.61 3.14
N VAL A 70 -17.71 47.62 4.02
CA VAL A 70 -16.67 47.40 5.03
C VAL A 70 -15.80 46.20 4.64
N ALA A 71 -14.49 46.40 4.70
CA ALA A 71 -13.45 45.38 4.47
C ALA A 71 -12.34 45.43 5.54
N TYR A 72 -12.67 45.96 6.72
CA TYR A 72 -11.76 46.14 7.85
C TYR A 72 -12.53 46.02 9.17
N GLU A 73 -11.82 45.78 10.26
CA GLU A 73 -12.35 45.70 11.62
C GLU A 73 -11.33 46.38 12.56
N PRO A 74 -11.78 47.15 13.58
CA PRO A 74 -13.18 47.48 13.90
C PRO A 74 -13.81 48.52 12.95
N SER A 75 -15.12 48.45 12.73
CA SER A 75 -15.88 49.43 11.93
C SER A 75 -17.27 49.72 12.52
N SER A 76 -17.77 50.94 12.30
CA SER A 76 -19.12 51.40 12.66
C SER A 76 -20.03 51.63 11.44
N LEU A 77 -19.50 51.48 10.21
CA LEU A 77 -20.21 51.85 8.99
C LEU A 77 -21.23 50.80 8.51
N GLN A 78 -21.20 49.60 9.08
CA GLN A 78 -22.05 48.48 8.71
C GLN A 78 -22.27 47.57 9.93
N ALA A 79 -23.53 47.39 10.34
CA ALA A 79 -23.88 46.68 11.57
C ALA A 79 -23.73 45.15 11.46
N ASP A 80 -23.95 44.58 10.27
CA ASP A 80 -23.87 43.15 9.98
C ASP A 80 -22.48 42.70 9.48
N ALA A 81 -21.47 43.57 9.57
CA ALA A 81 -20.09 43.20 9.27
C ALA A 81 -19.63 42.06 10.21
N PRO A 82 -18.84 41.09 9.70
CA PRO A 82 -18.38 39.96 10.52
C PRO A 82 -17.62 40.45 11.76
N ARG A 83 -17.88 39.81 12.91
CA ARG A 83 -17.26 40.10 14.20
C ARG A 83 -16.57 38.86 14.76
N GLU A 84 -15.63 39.10 15.67
CA GLU A 84 -15.06 38.02 16.48
C GLU A 84 -16.16 37.27 17.23
N ALA A 85 -16.04 35.95 17.28
CA ALA A 85 -16.98 35.10 18.00
C ALA A 85 -16.51 34.93 19.46
N LEU A 86 -17.44 35.07 20.42
CA LEU A 86 -17.17 34.79 21.84
C LEU A 86 -16.69 33.34 22.08
N ARG A 87 -17.09 32.41 21.21
CA ARG A 87 -16.59 31.04 21.14
C ARG A 87 -15.74 30.85 19.87
N GLY A 88 -14.69 31.66 19.74
CA GLY A 88 -13.71 31.58 18.66
C GLY A 88 -12.74 30.40 18.81
N PHE A 89 -11.64 30.42 18.07
CA PHE A 89 -10.54 29.46 18.21
C PHE A 89 -9.50 30.03 19.19
N PRO A 90 -9.43 29.54 20.45
CA PRO A 90 -8.29 29.84 21.32
C PRO A 90 -7.17 28.81 21.10
N SER A 91 -5.92 29.27 21.12
CA SER A 91 -4.79 28.37 21.36
C SER A 91 -4.69 28.03 22.84
N HIS A 92 -4.33 26.79 23.15
CA HIS A 92 -3.99 26.33 24.47
C HIS A 92 -2.78 27.12 25.00
N ALA A 93 -2.91 27.64 26.21
CA ALA A 93 -1.86 28.42 26.87
C ALA A 93 -0.74 27.50 27.37
N THR A 94 0.15 27.11 26.47
CA THR A 94 1.33 26.30 26.80
C THR A 94 2.49 27.22 27.25
N PRO A 95 3.07 27.04 28.45
CA PRO A 95 4.23 27.81 28.90
C PRO A 95 5.44 27.63 27.98
N ALA A 96 6.27 28.67 27.85
CA ALA A 96 7.55 28.56 27.15
C ALA A 96 8.53 27.69 27.97
N GLU A 97 9.22 26.73 27.32
CA GLU A 97 10.05 25.73 28.01
C GLU A 97 11.42 26.27 28.48
N ASP A 98 11.96 27.32 27.88
CA ASP A 98 13.23 27.96 28.32
C ASP A 98 13.43 29.44 27.89
N GLY A 99 12.64 29.95 26.92
CA GLY A 99 12.70 31.33 26.42
C GLY A 99 13.91 31.66 25.53
N ALA A 100 14.82 30.71 25.28
CA ALA A 100 16.04 30.94 24.51
C ALA A 100 15.80 30.72 23.01
N LYS A 101 16.13 31.73 22.19
CA LYS A 101 16.05 31.60 20.72
C LYS A 101 17.28 30.88 20.19
N GLY A 102 17.09 29.69 19.61
CA GLY A 102 18.18 28.91 19.02
C GLY A 102 17.70 27.92 17.97
N ARG A 103 18.65 27.34 17.22
CA ARG A 103 18.41 26.23 16.28
C ARG A 103 19.06 24.97 16.84
N VAL A 104 18.38 24.33 17.77
CA VAL A 104 18.90 23.17 18.52
C VAL A 104 17.90 22.02 18.38
N ARG A 105 18.40 20.81 18.14
CA ARG A 105 17.59 19.60 18.23
C ARG A 105 17.57 19.15 19.70
N ALA A 106 16.38 18.97 20.27
CA ALA A 106 16.25 18.48 21.64
C ALA A 106 16.95 17.12 21.80
N ALA A 107 17.67 16.94 22.91
CA ALA A 107 18.43 15.71 23.17
C ALA A 107 17.54 14.46 23.23
N SER A 108 16.26 14.62 23.59
CA SER A 108 15.25 13.54 23.57
C SER A 108 15.00 12.95 22.18
N PHE A 109 15.39 13.63 21.09
CA PHE A 109 15.29 13.13 19.71
C PHE A 109 16.54 12.34 19.27
N ALA A 110 17.54 12.16 20.14
CA ALA A 110 18.81 11.52 19.80
C ALA A 110 18.73 9.99 19.64
N ASP A 111 17.65 9.35 20.08
CA ASP A 111 17.42 7.94 19.82
C ASP A 111 16.96 7.72 18.37
N HIS A 112 17.82 7.04 17.60
CA HIS A 112 17.61 6.79 16.18
C HIS A 112 17.32 5.32 15.86
N TYR A 113 17.38 4.42 16.86
CA TYR A 113 17.44 2.97 16.59
C TYR A 113 16.46 2.14 17.42
N SER A 114 16.08 2.53 18.64
CA SER A 114 15.26 1.67 19.51
C SER A 114 13.91 1.33 18.88
N GLN A 115 13.25 2.32 18.26
CA GLN A 115 11.96 2.08 17.58
C GLN A 115 12.10 1.21 16.33
N ALA A 116 13.15 1.39 15.53
CA ALA A 116 13.41 0.56 14.35
C ALA A 116 13.70 -0.90 14.75
N ARG A 117 14.46 -1.11 15.84
CA ARG A 117 14.71 -2.43 16.42
C ARG A 117 13.42 -3.08 16.88
N MET A 118 12.62 -2.37 17.67
CA MET A 118 11.32 -2.86 18.14
C MET A 118 10.41 -3.20 16.97
N PHE A 119 10.34 -2.35 15.94
CA PHE A 119 9.58 -2.61 14.73
C PHE A 119 10.02 -3.90 14.05
N PHE A 120 11.31 -4.04 13.72
CA PHE A 120 11.86 -5.22 13.04
C PHE A 120 11.60 -6.51 13.83
N ARG A 121 11.90 -6.50 15.13
CA ARG A 121 11.73 -7.66 16.01
C ARG A 121 10.26 -8.00 16.28
N SER A 122 9.35 -7.06 16.07
CA SER A 122 7.91 -7.32 16.17
C SER A 122 7.33 -8.03 14.95
N GLN A 123 8.05 -8.06 13.82
CA GLN A 123 7.54 -8.62 12.57
C GLN A 123 7.57 -10.16 12.54
N THR A 124 6.69 -10.78 11.76
CA THR A 124 6.73 -12.22 11.49
C THR A 124 7.95 -12.59 10.62
N ALA A 125 8.31 -13.87 10.57
CA ALA A 125 9.46 -14.32 9.79
C ALA A 125 9.41 -13.94 8.28
N PRO A 126 8.27 -14.08 7.56
CA PRO A 126 8.17 -13.60 6.18
C PRO A 126 8.36 -12.08 6.07
N GLU A 127 7.80 -11.30 6.99
CA GLU A 127 7.95 -9.84 6.98
C GLU A 127 9.40 -9.40 7.23
N GLN A 128 10.10 -10.08 8.14
CA GLN A 128 11.53 -9.86 8.35
C GLN A 128 12.35 -10.17 7.10
N ALA A 129 12.00 -11.25 6.40
CA ALA A 129 12.63 -11.60 5.13
C ALA A 129 12.35 -10.58 4.03
N HIS A 130 11.12 -10.06 3.94
CA HIS A 130 10.76 -9.02 2.99
C HIS A 130 11.53 -7.73 3.25
N MET A 131 11.67 -7.31 4.52
CA MET A 131 12.45 -6.13 4.87
C MET A 131 13.93 -6.28 4.50
N ALA A 132 14.56 -7.42 4.83
CA ALA A 132 15.94 -7.68 4.45
C ALA A 132 16.11 -7.71 2.92
N SER A 133 15.21 -8.38 2.22
CA SER A 133 15.25 -8.50 0.75
C SER A 133 15.01 -7.15 0.07
N ALA A 134 14.15 -6.30 0.62
CA ALA A 134 13.92 -4.93 0.14
C ALA A 134 15.15 -4.04 0.35
N LEU A 135 15.83 -4.16 1.50
CA LEU A 135 17.08 -3.44 1.74
C LEU A 135 18.16 -3.85 0.73
N VAL A 136 18.32 -5.16 0.45
CA VAL A 136 19.23 -5.65 -0.59
C VAL A 136 18.82 -5.10 -1.97
N PHE A 137 17.54 -5.18 -2.32
CA PHE A 137 17.03 -4.71 -3.60
C PHE A 137 17.23 -3.20 -3.82
N GLU A 138 17.08 -2.36 -2.80
CA GLU A 138 17.33 -0.92 -2.93
C GLU A 138 18.82 -0.59 -2.92
N LEU A 139 19.59 -1.20 -2.02
CA LEU A 139 21.03 -0.98 -1.95
C LEU A 139 21.75 -1.50 -3.20
N SER A 140 21.23 -2.52 -3.89
CA SER A 140 21.81 -3.01 -5.15
C SER A 140 21.77 -1.97 -6.28
N LYS A 141 20.94 -0.92 -6.15
CA LYS A 141 20.87 0.20 -7.10
C LYS A 141 21.78 1.38 -6.70
N VAL A 142 22.42 1.31 -5.53
CA VAL A 142 23.34 2.34 -5.05
C VAL A 142 24.74 2.03 -5.56
N GLU A 143 25.22 2.85 -6.50
CA GLU A 143 26.53 2.66 -7.12
C GLU A 143 27.68 2.84 -6.10
N THR A 144 27.58 3.86 -5.24
CA THR A 144 28.62 4.21 -4.26
C THR A 144 28.72 3.17 -3.14
N ALA A 145 29.79 2.38 -3.13
CA ALA A 145 30.02 1.30 -2.15
C ALA A 145 29.97 1.77 -0.69
N HIS A 146 30.65 2.86 -0.37
CA HIS A 146 30.65 3.45 0.97
C HIS A 146 29.24 3.72 1.52
N VAL A 147 28.30 4.14 0.67
CA VAL A 147 26.90 4.38 1.10
C VAL A 147 26.23 3.07 1.49
N ARG A 148 26.43 2.01 0.70
CA ARG A 148 25.91 0.67 1.00
C ARG A 148 26.47 0.15 2.32
N GLU A 149 27.79 0.26 2.52
CA GLU A 149 28.48 -0.15 3.74
C GLU A 149 27.99 0.62 4.96
N ALA A 150 27.81 1.93 4.84
CA ALA A 150 27.31 2.78 5.92
C ALA A 150 25.90 2.35 6.35
N ILE A 151 25.00 2.12 5.40
CA ILE A 151 23.63 1.63 5.71
C ILE A 151 23.68 0.28 6.41
N VAL A 152 24.44 -0.69 5.89
CA VAL A 152 24.58 -2.01 6.53
C VAL A 152 25.19 -1.88 7.94
N GLY A 153 26.15 -0.98 8.14
CA GLY A 153 26.70 -0.64 9.45
C GLY A 153 25.63 -0.13 10.42
N HIS A 154 24.75 0.77 9.98
CA HIS A 154 23.62 1.25 10.79
C HIS A 154 22.64 0.13 11.18
N LEU A 155 22.40 -0.86 10.30
CA LEU A 155 21.50 -1.98 10.60
C LEU A 155 21.95 -2.79 11.82
N ARG A 156 23.24 -2.76 12.18
CA ARG A 156 23.75 -3.42 13.38
C ARG A 156 23.20 -2.85 14.67
N HIS A 157 22.86 -1.56 14.69
CA HIS A 157 22.17 -0.93 15.82
C HIS A 157 20.71 -1.34 15.91
N ILE A 158 20.12 -1.74 14.78
CA ILE A 158 18.73 -2.20 14.72
C ILE A 158 18.70 -3.67 15.15
N ASP A 159 19.30 -4.55 14.37
CA ASP A 159 19.42 -5.97 14.70
C ASP A 159 20.62 -6.62 13.98
N PRO A 160 21.49 -7.36 14.69
CA PRO A 160 22.65 -8.03 14.07
C PRO A 160 22.28 -9.04 12.98
N THR A 161 21.14 -9.74 13.14
CA THR A 161 20.71 -10.74 12.15
C THR A 161 20.23 -10.06 10.87
N LEU A 162 19.52 -8.93 10.99
CA LEU A 162 19.15 -8.10 9.83
C LEU A 162 20.39 -7.61 9.09
N ALA A 163 21.38 -7.07 9.82
CA ALA A 163 22.60 -6.56 9.21
C ALA A 163 23.36 -7.66 8.45
N GLN A 164 23.48 -8.85 9.04
CA GLN A 164 24.15 -9.98 8.40
C GLN A 164 23.42 -10.43 7.12
N ARG A 165 22.09 -10.58 7.21
CA ARG A 165 21.24 -10.96 6.06
C ARG A 165 21.40 -10.01 4.88
N VAL A 166 21.41 -8.71 5.15
CA VAL A 166 21.61 -7.70 4.10
C VAL A 166 23.04 -7.71 3.57
N ALA A 167 24.05 -7.89 4.43
CA ALA A 167 25.44 -8.02 4.00
C ALA A 167 25.64 -9.23 3.06
N ASP A 168 25.07 -10.39 3.43
CA ASP A 168 25.13 -11.61 2.64
C ASP A 168 24.43 -11.43 1.28
N GLY A 169 23.23 -10.85 1.28
CA GLY A 169 22.48 -10.56 0.04
C GLY A 169 23.18 -9.55 -0.87
N MET A 170 24.01 -8.67 -0.32
CA MET A 170 24.85 -7.72 -1.07
C MET A 170 26.21 -8.30 -1.47
N GLY A 171 26.52 -9.54 -1.08
CA GLY A 171 27.81 -10.19 -1.36
C GLY A 171 29.00 -9.56 -0.63
N MET A 172 28.78 -8.96 0.54
CA MET A 172 29.86 -8.37 1.34
C MET A 172 30.64 -9.46 2.07
N THR A 173 31.97 -9.46 1.97
CA THR A 173 32.84 -10.46 2.62
C THR A 173 33.05 -10.20 4.11
N THR A 174 32.81 -8.96 4.55
CA THR A 174 32.93 -8.53 5.95
C THR A 174 31.73 -7.69 6.32
N LEU A 175 31.22 -7.85 7.53
CA LEU A 175 30.15 -7.01 8.05
C LEU A 175 30.71 -5.60 8.39
N PRO A 176 30.21 -4.52 7.77
CA PRO A 176 30.67 -3.17 8.05
C PRO A 176 30.56 -2.81 9.55
N PRO A 177 31.47 -1.98 10.10
CA PRO A 177 31.39 -1.53 11.48
C PRO A 177 30.12 -0.72 11.71
N ALA A 178 29.55 -0.82 12.92
CA ALA A 178 28.47 0.05 13.31
C ALA A 178 29.02 1.48 13.53
N PRO A 179 28.42 2.53 12.94
CA PRO A 179 28.87 3.90 13.19
C PRO A 179 28.56 4.33 14.64
N PRO A 180 29.15 5.40 15.18
CA PRO A 180 28.79 5.90 16.50
C PRO A 180 27.29 6.22 16.60
N ALA A 181 26.64 5.75 17.66
CA ALA A 181 25.26 6.11 17.98
C ALA A 181 25.24 7.31 18.94
N ALA A 182 24.33 8.27 18.73
CA ALA A 182 24.19 9.44 19.60
C ALA A 182 23.75 9.04 21.03
N VAL A 183 22.88 8.03 21.12
CA VAL A 183 22.54 7.32 22.36
C VAL A 183 22.52 5.82 22.09
N ALA A 184 22.77 5.01 23.11
CA ALA A 184 22.70 3.56 22.99
C ALA A 184 21.24 3.11 22.71
N PRO A 185 20.99 2.25 21.70
CA PRO A 185 19.65 1.73 21.45
C PRO A 185 19.18 0.86 22.62
N THR A 186 17.92 1.02 23.00
CA THR A 186 17.28 0.25 24.07
C THR A 186 16.30 -0.78 23.49
N ASP A 187 16.09 -1.86 24.24
CA ASP A 187 15.11 -2.88 23.87
C ASP A 187 13.73 -2.47 24.39
N MET A 188 12.88 -1.99 23.49
CA MET A 188 11.48 -1.66 23.80
C MET A 188 10.61 -2.93 23.72
N PRO A 189 9.45 -2.97 24.40
CA PRO A 189 8.49 -4.07 24.28
C PRO A 189 8.07 -4.28 22.82
N LEU A 190 8.02 -5.55 22.39
CA LEU A 190 7.53 -5.91 21.06
C LEU A 190 6.04 -5.57 20.93
N SER A 191 5.63 -5.21 19.72
CA SER A 191 4.27 -4.79 19.41
C SER A 191 3.70 -5.58 18.23
N PRO A 192 2.96 -6.67 18.49
CA PRO A 192 2.25 -7.42 17.45
C PRO A 192 1.29 -6.54 16.62
N ALA A 193 0.86 -5.40 17.15
CA ALA A 193 0.05 -4.42 16.43
C ALA A 193 0.76 -3.83 15.19
N LEU A 194 2.09 -3.91 15.14
CA LEU A 194 2.93 -3.44 14.02
C LEU A 194 3.11 -4.48 12.91
N GLN A 195 2.63 -5.72 13.10
CA GLN A 195 2.61 -6.72 12.06
C GLN A 195 1.54 -6.38 11.02
N LEU A 196 1.77 -6.76 9.77
CA LEU A 196 0.78 -6.79 8.70
C LEU A 196 0.30 -8.22 8.45
N ILE A 197 1.21 -9.15 8.19
CA ILE A 197 0.90 -10.57 7.90
C ILE A 197 0.31 -11.23 9.15
N GLY A 198 0.94 -11.08 10.32
CA GLY A 198 0.50 -11.73 11.56
C GLY A 198 -0.88 -11.28 12.06
N LYS A 199 -1.37 -10.11 11.63
CA LYS A 199 -2.71 -9.61 11.99
C LYS A 199 -3.66 -9.47 10.79
N MET A 200 -3.25 -9.93 9.62
CA MET A 200 -4.05 -9.82 8.41
C MET A 200 -5.37 -10.57 8.61
N LYS A 201 -6.47 -9.98 8.14
CA LYS A 201 -7.76 -10.67 8.11
C LYS A 201 -7.79 -11.63 6.92
N ASP A 202 -8.06 -12.89 7.19
CA ASP A 202 -8.34 -13.88 6.15
C ASP A 202 -9.69 -13.59 5.50
N THR A 203 -9.67 -12.86 4.38
CA THR A 203 -10.89 -12.42 3.71
C THR A 203 -10.72 -12.31 2.19
N LEU A 204 -11.81 -12.63 1.49
CA LEU A 204 -11.99 -12.36 0.07
C LEU A 204 -12.90 -11.16 -0.20
N GLN A 205 -13.47 -10.53 0.83
CA GLN A 205 -14.32 -9.36 0.68
C GLN A 205 -13.54 -8.22 0.01
N GLY A 206 -14.00 -7.79 -1.17
CA GLY A 206 -13.33 -6.74 -1.96
C GLY A 206 -12.06 -7.20 -2.69
N ARG A 207 -11.71 -8.49 -2.63
CA ARG A 207 -10.62 -9.11 -3.40
C ARG A 207 -11.10 -9.50 -4.80
N THR A 208 -10.18 -9.81 -5.70
CA THR A 208 -10.49 -10.24 -7.06
C THR A 208 -9.89 -11.61 -7.38
N VAL A 209 -10.71 -12.53 -7.90
CA VAL A 209 -10.29 -13.85 -8.40
C VAL A 209 -10.33 -13.87 -9.93
N GLY A 210 -9.22 -14.23 -10.55
CA GLY A 210 -9.13 -14.41 -12.01
C GLY A 210 -9.37 -15.87 -12.41
N ILE A 211 -10.19 -16.13 -13.43
CA ILE A 211 -10.39 -17.47 -13.99
C ILE A 211 -9.87 -17.49 -15.42
N LEU A 212 -8.78 -18.21 -15.65
CA LEU A 212 -8.23 -18.45 -16.99
C LEU A 212 -9.05 -19.57 -17.67
N ILE A 213 -9.63 -19.23 -18.81
CA ILE A 213 -10.43 -20.15 -19.64
C ILE A 213 -9.94 -20.16 -21.10
N HIS A 214 -10.37 -21.19 -21.82
CA HIS A 214 -10.22 -21.35 -23.26
C HIS A 214 -11.38 -22.20 -23.84
N ASP A 215 -11.44 -22.34 -25.16
CA ASP A 215 -12.40 -23.23 -25.83
C ASP A 215 -12.37 -24.65 -25.22
N GLY A 216 -13.55 -25.19 -24.95
CA GLY A 216 -13.76 -26.49 -24.31
C GLY A 216 -13.62 -26.49 -22.78
N SER A 217 -13.37 -25.35 -22.13
CA SER A 217 -13.32 -25.27 -20.66
C SER A 217 -14.67 -25.63 -20.03
N ASP A 218 -14.63 -26.28 -18.87
CA ASP A 218 -15.83 -26.81 -18.24
C ASP A 218 -16.73 -25.71 -17.64
N ALA A 219 -17.93 -25.55 -18.21
CA ALA A 219 -18.89 -24.52 -17.81
C ALA A 219 -19.37 -24.69 -16.35
N ALA A 220 -19.54 -25.93 -15.88
CA ALA A 220 -20.02 -26.20 -14.53
C ALA A 220 -18.96 -25.80 -13.47
N THR A 221 -17.70 -26.14 -13.71
CA THR A 221 -16.56 -25.80 -12.86
C THR A 221 -16.36 -24.30 -12.79
N ILE A 222 -16.35 -23.59 -13.93
CA ILE A 222 -16.26 -22.11 -13.97
C ILE A 222 -17.38 -21.49 -13.14
N LYS A 223 -18.62 -21.96 -13.32
CA LYS A 223 -19.79 -21.46 -12.58
C LYS A 223 -19.69 -21.73 -11.07
N ALA A 224 -19.20 -22.91 -10.68
CA ALA A 224 -19.04 -23.28 -9.27
C ALA A 224 -17.98 -22.41 -8.58
N VAL A 225 -16.79 -22.28 -9.17
CA VAL A 225 -15.71 -21.44 -8.64
C VAL A 225 -16.14 -19.98 -8.56
N ARG A 226 -16.76 -19.44 -9.62
CA ARG A 226 -17.30 -18.08 -9.63
C ARG A 226 -18.27 -17.87 -8.47
N LYS A 227 -19.29 -18.73 -8.36
CA LYS A 227 -20.33 -18.61 -7.33
C LYS A 227 -19.74 -18.66 -5.93
N ALA A 228 -18.77 -19.56 -5.69
CA ALA A 228 -18.12 -19.68 -4.38
C ALA A 228 -17.29 -18.43 -4.04
N ALA A 229 -16.56 -17.88 -5.00
CA ALA A 229 -15.77 -16.66 -4.80
C ALA A 229 -16.64 -15.43 -4.56
N GLU A 230 -17.71 -15.26 -5.35
CA GLU A 230 -18.67 -14.16 -5.18
C GLU A 230 -19.41 -14.26 -3.85
N ALA A 231 -19.80 -15.48 -3.42
CA ALA A 231 -20.39 -15.71 -2.11
C ALA A 231 -19.43 -15.41 -0.95
N ALA A 232 -18.11 -15.48 -1.17
CA ALA A 232 -17.09 -15.09 -0.21
C ALA A 232 -16.73 -13.58 -0.27
N GLY A 233 -17.41 -12.81 -1.11
CA GLY A 233 -17.25 -11.36 -1.24
C GLY A 233 -16.21 -10.90 -2.27
N ALA A 234 -15.65 -11.81 -3.07
CA ALA A 234 -14.71 -11.47 -4.13
C ALA A 234 -15.45 -11.05 -5.42
N THR A 235 -14.81 -10.18 -6.19
CA THR A 235 -15.15 -9.99 -7.61
C THR A 235 -14.47 -11.07 -8.45
N VAL A 236 -15.16 -11.62 -9.45
CA VAL A 236 -14.59 -12.62 -10.36
C VAL A 236 -14.41 -12.04 -11.75
N LYS A 237 -13.23 -12.27 -12.34
CA LYS A 237 -12.89 -11.84 -13.70
C LYS A 237 -12.50 -13.02 -14.57
N ILE A 238 -13.09 -13.13 -15.75
CA ILE A 238 -12.76 -14.13 -16.76
C ILE A 238 -11.60 -13.61 -17.60
N VAL A 239 -10.59 -14.44 -17.74
CA VAL A 239 -9.41 -14.18 -18.56
C VAL A 239 -9.33 -15.24 -19.66
N ALA A 240 -9.12 -14.81 -20.89
CA ALA A 240 -8.94 -15.70 -22.04
C ALA A 240 -7.95 -15.10 -23.04
N PRO A 241 -7.37 -15.87 -23.98
CA PRO A 241 -6.47 -15.31 -24.98
C PRO A 241 -7.08 -14.22 -25.88
N LYS A 242 -8.41 -14.18 -25.98
CA LYS A 242 -9.18 -13.20 -26.78
C LYS A 242 -10.35 -12.65 -25.94
N LEU A 243 -10.70 -11.37 -26.14
CA LEU A 243 -11.83 -10.73 -25.43
C LEU A 243 -13.20 -11.33 -25.77
N GLY A 244 -13.36 -11.83 -27.00
CA GLY A 244 -14.56 -12.62 -27.36
C GLY A 244 -14.75 -13.86 -26.48
N GLY A 245 -13.72 -14.25 -25.72
CA GLY A 245 -13.75 -15.31 -24.73
C GLY A 245 -13.62 -16.68 -25.35
N ALA A 246 -14.40 -17.63 -24.85
CA ALA A 246 -14.30 -19.03 -25.26
C ALA A 246 -15.68 -19.70 -25.39
N LYS A 247 -15.78 -20.67 -26.30
CA LYS A 247 -16.91 -21.60 -26.37
C LYS A 247 -16.70 -22.72 -25.35
N LEU A 248 -17.55 -22.78 -24.33
CA LEU A 248 -17.43 -23.71 -23.21
C LEU A 248 -17.93 -25.13 -23.55
N SER A 249 -17.74 -26.06 -22.62
CA SER A 249 -18.20 -27.46 -22.73
C SER A 249 -19.71 -27.62 -22.97
N ASP A 250 -20.53 -26.67 -22.54
CA ASP A 250 -21.98 -26.63 -22.78
C ASP A 250 -22.37 -26.02 -24.15
N GLY A 251 -21.37 -25.68 -24.96
CA GLY A 251 -21.53 -25.10 -26.29
C GLY A 251 -21.79 -23.59 -26.30
N LYS A 252 -21.88 -22.92 -25.14
CA LYS A 252 -22.12 -21.47 -25.08
C LYS A 252 -20.84 -20.67 -25.15
N GLN A 253 -20.94 -19.48 -25.75
CA GLN A 253 -19.85 -18.50 -25.73
C GLN A 253 -19.87 -17.75 -24.40
N LEU A 254 -18.75 -17.75 -23.68
CA LEU A 254 -18.52 -16.91 -22.50
C LEU A 254 -17.47 -15.86 -22.83
N ALA A 255 -17.88 -14.59 -22.88
CA ALA A 255 -16.97 -13.47 -23.10
C ALA A 255 -15.96 -13.33 -21.94
N ALA A 256 -14.76 -12.84 -22.26
CA ALA A 256 -13.76 -12.56 -21.24
C ALA A 256 -13.89 -11.12 -20.73
N ASP A 257 -13.61 -10.90 -19.45
CA ASP A 257 -13.43 -9.56 -18.88
C ASP A 257 -12.07 -8.96 -19.26
N GLY A 258 -11.07 -9.82 -19.52
CA GLY A 258 -9.70 -9.42 -19.83
C GLY A 258 -9.03 -10.36 -20.81
N GLN A 259 -8.23 -9.80 -21.70
CA GLN A 259 -7.35 -10.56 -22.58
C GLN A 259 -6.11 -10.99 -21.80
N LEU A 260 -5.70 -12.25 -21.93
CA LEU A 260 -4.66 -12.89 -21.11
C LEU A 260 -3.37 -12.08 -20.97
N ALA A 261 -2.79 -11.60 -22.06
CA ALA A 261 -1.56 -10.80 -22.02
C ALA A 261 -1.79 -9.42 -21.37
N GLY A 262 -2.96 -8.82 -21.59
CA GLY A 262 -3.37 -7.56 -20.97
C GLY A 262 -3.91 -7.70 -19.53
N THR A 263 -4.04 -8.91 -19.00
CA THR A 263 -4.61 -9.18 -17.67
C THR A 263 -3.80 -10.28 -16.96
N PRO A 264 -2.51 -10.01 -16.67
CA PRO A 264 -1.61 -10.97 -16.03
C PRO A 264 -2.07 -11.30 -14.61
N SER A 265 -1.61 -12.43 -14.08
CA SER A 265 -2.08 -12.91 -12.78
C SER A 265 -1.83 -11.94 -11.62
N VAL A 266 -0.88 -11.01 -11.73
CA VAL A 266 -0.53 -10.02 -10.69
C VAL A 266 -1.71 -9.16 -10.24
N VAL A 267 -2.69 -8.89 -11.11
CA VAL A 267 -3.86 -8.05 -10.78
C VAL A 267 -4.95 -8.78 -9.98
N PHE A 268 -4.77 -10.08 -9.73
CA PHE A 268 -5.70 -10.90 -8.95
C PHE A 268 -5.12 -11.29 -7.58
N ASP A 269 -5.98 -11.56 -6.62
CA ASP A 269 -5.58 -12.04 -5.30
C ASP A 269 -5.39 -13.57 -5.28
N ALA A 270 -6.20 -14.29 -6.06
CA ALA A 270 -6.11 -15.72 -6.33
C ALA A 270 -6.54 -16.03 -7.77
N VAL A 271 -6.18 -17.20 -8.28
CA VAL A 271 -6.54 -17.60 -9.66
C VAL A 271 -7.14 -18.99 -9.72
N ALA A 272 -7.97 -19.22 -10.73
CA ALA A 272 -8.39 -20.55 -11.16
C ALA A 272 -7.99 -20.75 -12.62
N VAL A 273 -7.56 -21.96 -12.96
CA VAL A 273 -7.20 -22.36 -14.32
C VAL A 273 -8.10 -23.51 -14.70
N VAL A 274 -9.08 -23.25 -15.56
CA VAL A 274 -10.07 -24.25 -15.97
C VAL A 274 -9.95 -24.37 -17.48
N LEU A 275 -9.42 -25.49 -17.96
CA LEU A 275 -9.02 -25.67 -19.35
C LEU A 275 -9.34 -27.09 -19.82
N SER A 276 -9.70 -27.24 -21.10
CA SER A 276 -9.62 -28.54 -21.76
C SER A 276 -8.16 -28.97 -21.92
N SER A 277 -7.92 -30.28 -22.07
CA SER A 277 -6.58 -30.83 -22.32
C SER A 277 -5.96 -30.25 -23.59
N GLU A 278 -6.77 -30.06 -24.64
CA GLU A 278 -6.38 -29.47 -25.92
C GLU A 278 -5.97 -28.01 -25.75
N ALA A 279 -6.76 -27.23 -25.00
CA ALA A 279 -6.45 -25.84 -24.72
C ALA A 279 -5.19 -25.69 -23.88
N ALA A 280 -5.03 -26.49 -22.82
CA ALA A 280 -3.83 -26.45 -22.00
C ALA A 280 -2.58 -26.77 -22.81
N LYS A 281 -2.66 -27.75 -23.72
CA LYS A 281 -1.57 -28.06 -24.66
C LYS A 281 -1.21 -26.86 -25.55
N ALA A 282 -2.21 -26.16 -26.09
CA ALA A 282 -1.97 -24.94 -26.87
C ALA A 282 -1.33 -23.84 -26.02
N LEU A 283 -1.83 -23.62 -24.81
CA LEU A 283 -1.36 -22.58 -23.90
C LEU A 283 0.04 -22.85 -23.33
N THR A 284 0.55 -24.09 -23.36
CA THR A 284 1.97 -24.34 -23.03
C THR A 284 2.96 -23.66 -23.97
N ARG A 285 2.51 -23.21 -25.15
CA ARG A 285 3.31 -22.47 -26.13
C ARG A 285 3.04 -20.95 -26.11
N GLU A 286 2.21 -20.48 -25.18
CA GLU A 286 1.85 -19.08 -25.02
C GLU A 286 2.56 -18.51 -23.79
N SER A 287 3.45 -17.54 -23.97
CA SER A 287 4.25 -16.97 -22.88
C SER A 287 3.37 -16.34 -21.81
N ALA A 288 2.31 -15.63 -22.21
CA ALA A 288 1.40 -15.00 -21.25
C ALA A 288 0.68 -16.02 -20.36
N ALA A 289 0.40 -17.23 -20.87
CA ALA A 289 -0.23 -18.29 -20.09
C ALA A 289 0.74 -18.94 -19.11
N LEU A 290 1.98 -19.19 -19.56
CA LEU A 290 3.06 -19.66 -18.70
C LEU A 290 3.32 -18.67 -17.57
N ASP A 291 3.43 -17.38 -17.90
CA ASP A 291 3.62 -16.29 -16.94
C ASP A 291 2.43 -16.15 -15.98
N PHE A 292 1.21 -16.36 -16.45
CA PHE A 292 0.03 -16.28 -15.61
C PHE A 292 0.11 -17.27 -14.43
N VAL A 293 0.39 -18.54 -14.73
CA VAL A 293 0.44 -19.60 -13.71
C VAL A 293 1.73 -19.56 -12.88
N SER A 294 2.88 -19.29 -13.51
CA SER A 294 4.17 -19.21 -12.83
C SER A 294 4.23 -18.02 -11.87
N ASN A 295 3.73 -16.85 -12.27
CA ASN A 295 3.68 -15.67 -11.41
C ASN A 295 2.63 -15.83 -10.30
N ALA A 296 1.49 -16.49 -10.56
CA ALA A 296 0.53 -16.77 -9.49
C ALA A 296 1.17 -17.68 -8.42
N TRP A 297 1.92 -18.68 -8.86
CA TRP A 297 2.65 -19.59 -7.98
C TRP A 297 3.73 -18.86 -7.18
N ALA A 298 4.61 -18.14 -7.86
CA ALA A 298 5.73 -17.42 -7.26
C ALA A 298 5.27 -16.29 -6.32
N HIS A 299 4.13 -15.63 -6.62
CA HIS A 299 3.51 -14.62 -5.76
C HIS A 299 2.63 -15.21 -4.65
N LEU A 300 2.76 -16.50 -4.38
CA LEU A 300 2.18 -17.19 -3.23
C LEU A 300 0.65 -17.18 -3.25
N LYS A 301 0.03 -17.14 -4.44
CA LYS A 301 -1.43 -17.12 -4.56
C LYS A 301 -1.99 -18.52 -4.44
N ALA A 302 -3.25 -18.62 -4.01
CA ALA A 302 -4.01 -19.84 -4.20
C ALA A 302 -4.33 -20.02 -5.69
N ILE A 303 -4.21 -21.26 -6.17
CA ILE A 303 -4.43 -21.67 -7.55
C ILE A 303 -5.43 -22.82 -7.54
N ALA A 304 -6.65 -22.58 -8.02
CA ALA A 304 -7.58 -23.65 -8.38
C ALA A 304 -7.23 -24.19 -9.77
N PHE A 305 -7.34 -25.50 -9.99
CA PHE A 305 -7.10 -26.10 -11.31
C PHE A 305 -7.99 -27.32 -11.57
N ASP A 306 -8.36 -27.56 -12.82
CA ASP A 306 -8.98 -28.81 -13.26
C ASP A 306 -7.95 -29.77 -13.88
N ASP A 307 -8.37 -30.98 -14.25
CA ASP A 307 -7.44 -31.98 -14.79
C ASP A 307 -6.80 -31.55 -16.12
N GLY A 308 -7.52 -30.80 -16.96
CA GLY A 308 -6.97 -30.29 -18.21
C GLY A 308 -5.88 -29.24 -18.00
N ALA A 309 -5.97 -28.43 -16.94
CA ALA A 309 -4.97 -27.42 -16.61
C ALA A 309 -3.62 -27.98 -16.13
N GLN A 310 -3.52 -29.27 -15.76
CA GLN A 310 -2.29 -29.87 -15.21
C GLN A 310 -1.08 -29.70 -16.14
N LEU A 311 -1.29 -29.80 -17.45
CA LEU A 311 -0.21 -29.67 -18.43
C LEU A 311 0.38 -28.24 -18.44
N LEU A 312 -0.48 -27.22 -18.33
CA LEU A 312 -0.05 -25.82 -18.27
C LEU A 312 0.65 -25.52 -16.94
N LEU A 313 0.10 -25.99 -15.81
CA LEU A 313 0.71 -25.83 -14.49
C LEU A 313 2.12 -26.44 -14.45
N LYS A 314 2.29 -27.65 -14.99
CA LYS A 314 3.61 -28.29 -15.10
C LYS A 314 4.56 -27.47 -15.98
N ALA A 315 4.10 -26.98 -17.13
CA ALA A 315 4.93 -26.17 -18.03
C ALA A 315 5.36 -24.83 -17.40
N GLY A 316 4.51 -24.24 -16.55
CA GLY A 316 4.83 -23.04 -15.77
C GLY A 316 5.56 -23.30 -14.45
N ASN A 317 6.08 -24.50 -14.22
CA ASN A 317 6.80 -24.90 -13.00
C ASN A 317 5.99 -24.69 -11.69
N VAL A 318 4.66 -24.85 -11.77
CA VAL A 318 3.79 -24.80 -10.58
C VAL A 318 3.92 -26.10 -9.81
N GLY A 319 4.35 -25.99 -8.55
CA GLY A 319 4.50 -27.12 -7.64
C GLY A 319 3.18 -27.57 -7.00
N LYS A 320 3.28 -28.47 -6.03
CA LYS A 320 2.15 -28.92 -5.19
C LYS A 320 2.35 -28.44 -3.77
N ASP A 321 1.32 -27.82 -3.19
CA ASP A 321 1.22 -27.50 -1.77
C ASP A 321 -0.25 -27.28 -1.38
N ALA A 322 -0.48 -26.82 -0.14
CA ALA A 322 -1.83 -26.57 0.38
C ALA A 322 -2.60 -25.44 -0.34
N GLY A 323 -1.95 -24.66 -1.20
CA GLY A 323 -2.57 -23.59 -1.97
C GLY A 323 -2.84 -23.93 -3.43
N VAL A 324 -2.53 -25.14 -3.88
CA VAL A 324 -2.85 -25.64 -5.24
C VAL A 324 -3.95 -26.68 -5.10
N ILE A 325 -5.17 -26.29 -5.45
CA ILE A 325 -6.41 -26.99 -5.08
C ILE A 325 -7.17 -27.43 -6.33
N ALA A 326 -7.77 -28.61 -6.31
CA ALA A 326 -8.67 -29.04 -7.37
C ALA A 326 -9.88 -28.09 -7.45
N ALA A 327 -10.23 -27.61 -8.65
CA ALA A 327 -11.30 -26.63 -8.85
C ALA A 327 -12.69 -27.15 -8.40
N ALA A 328 -12.87 -28.47 -8.35
CA ALA A 328 -14.06 -29.11 -7.79
C ALA A 328 -14.21 -28.88 -6.27
N ASP A 329 -13.10 -28.74 -5.53
CA ASP A 329 -13.10 -28.40 -4.10
C ASP A 329 -13.08 -26.88 -3.91
N THR A 330 -14.21 -26.26 -4.27
CA THR A 330 -14.41 -24.81 -4.12
C THR A 330 -14.23 -24.34 -2.67
N LYS A 331 -14.58 -25.17 -1.66
CA LYS A 331 -14.44 -24.80 -0.25
C LYS A 331 -12.98 -24.68 0.16
N ALA A 332 -12.15 -25.66 -0.22
CA ALA A 332 -10.71 -25.60 0.04
C ALA A 332 -10.05 -24.44 -0.73
N PHE A 333 -10.44 -24.23 -1.99
CA PHE A 333 -9.91 -23.11 -2.77
C PHE A 333 -10.23 -21.75 -2.13
N ILE A 334 -11.48 -21.52 -1.74
CA ILE A 334 -11.88 -20.28 -1.06
C ILE A 334 -11.17 -20.10 0.28
N THR A 335 -10.91 -21.19 1.01
CA THR A 335 -10.15 -21.12 2.26
C THR A 335 -8.70 -20.69 2.00
N ALA A 336 -8.04 -21.30 1.01
CA ALA A 336 -6.67 -20.97 0.64
C ALA A 336 -6.55 -19.56 0.04
N ALA A 337 -7.54 -19.11 -0.74
CA ALA A 337 -7.52 -17.82 -1.45
C ALA A 337 -7.67 -16.59 -0.54
N LYS A 338 -8.08 -16.77 0.73
CA LYS A 338 -8.21 -15.66 1.70
C LYS A 338 -6.88 -15.07 2.15
N THR A 339 -5.77 -15.77 1.90
CA THR A 339 -4.42 -15.37 2.31
C THR A 339 -3.39 -15.83 1.28
N ARG A 340 -2.12 -15.48 1.50
CA ARG A 340 -1.01 -15.99 0.69
C ARG A 340 -0.42 -17.24 1.31
N GLN A 341 0.21 -18.04 0.47
CA GLN A 341 0.80 -19.33 0.81
C GLN A 341 2.22 -19.11 1.32
N TRP A 342 2.38 -18.51 2.50
CA TRP A 342 3.69 -18.05 3.03
C TRP A 342 4.72 -19.19 3.16
N ALA A 343 4.28 -20.41 3.47
CA ALA A 343 5.17 -21.59 3.53
C ALA A 343 5.79 -21.97 2.17
N ARG A 344 5.24 -21.47 1.06
CA ARG A 344 5.79 -21.65 -0.29
C ARG A 344 6.99 -20.73 -0.55
N GLU A 345 7.05 -19.58 0.11
CA GLU A 345 7.98 -18.52 -0.23
C GLU A 345 9.46 -18.94 -0.24
N PRO A 346 9.98 -19.63 0.79
CA PRO A 346 11.39 -20.04 0.81
C PRO A 346 11.76 -21.04 -0.28
N LYS A 347 10.76 -21.62 -0.97
CA LYS A 347 10.94 -22.63 -2.03
C LYS A 347 10.94 -22.04 -3.44
N VAL A 348 10.54 -20.77 -3.59
CA VAL A 348 10.33 -20.13 -4.91
C VAL A 348 11.21 -18.92 -5.15
N ARG A 349 11.96 -18.47 -4.14
CA ARG A 349 12.93 -17.37 -4.26
C ARG A 349 13.98 -17.44 -3.15
N MET A 350 15.15 -16.89 -3.43
CA MET A 350 16.12 -16.59 -2.39
C MET A 350 15.61 -15.43 -1.54
N LEU A 351 15.63 -15.59 -0.23
CA LEU A 351 15.30 -14.54 0.74
C LEU A 351 16.61 -14.11 1.41
N ALA A 352 16.86 -12.81 1.43
CA ALA A 352 17.92 -12.25 2.28
C ALA A 352 17.54 -12.45 3.73
#